data_AF-A0A6A0CW10-F1
#
_entry.id   AF-A0A6A0CW10-F1
#
_cell.length_a   1.000
_cell.length_b   1.000
_cell.length_c   1.000
_cell.angle_alpha   90.00
_cell.angle_beta   90.00
_cell.angle_gamma   90.00
#
_symmetry.space_group_name_H-M   'P 1'
#
loop_
_entity.id
_entity.type
_entity.pdbx_description
1 polymer ?
#
loop_
_entity_poly.entity_id
_entity_poly.type
_entity_poly.pdbx_seq_one_letter_code
_entity_poly.pdbx_strand_id
1 'polypeptide(L)'
;MKEVTKGLIALVVVVAIASGIYGYEKLDEGTLKEGDFAEIYYIGYLKNNSVFSSSFQENVSYDTPFDDHLYNLTPLKLFMGDTIPTKYPDGWTYGDLGFIEGMRPYEFPPLYEALKGMKKGEEKTVNVDAKDAFGMPVENGTVFNTSMIFGFNATFEITSIGGVTVDIRWLPEEGQIITMPQYWYDTPVQDPHWLWENATKVVSFNNTHVTLETTPN
;
A
#
# COMPACT_ATOMS: atom_id res chain seq x y z
N MET A 1 -1.37 17.66 20.25
CA MET A 1 -0.94 17.54 18.84
C MET A 1 -2.20 17.48 17.99
N LYS A 2 -2.22 18.19 16.84
CA LYS A 2 -3.41 18.31 15.98
C LYS A 2 -3.82 16.93 15.47
N GLU A 3 -5.09 16.57 15.64
CA GLU A 3 -5.72 15.42 15.01
C GLU A 3 -5.42 15.41 13.51
N VAL A 4 -4.72 14.36 13.04
CA VAL A 4 -4.53 14.12 11.61
C VAL A 4 -5.92 13.83 11.04
N THR A 5 -6.44 14.80 10.30
CA THR A 5 -7.86 14.90 9.98
C THR A 5 -8.29 13.80 9.03
N LYS A 6 -9.34 13.09 9.47
CA LYS A 6 -10.11 12.01 8.88
C LYS A 6 -10.62 12.32 7.46
N GLY A 7 -10.45 11.32 6.57
CA GLY A 7 -11.39 10.95 5.51
C GLY A 7 -11.60 11.94 4.36
N LEU A 8 -10.73 11.84 3.35
CA LEU A 8 -10.93 11.95 1.89
C LEU A 8 -9.55 12.20 1.27
N ILE A 9 -9.08 11.31 0.42
CA ILE A 9 -7.86 11.45 -0.39
C ILE A 9 -8.32 11.90 -1.77
N ALA A 10 -7.79 12.99 -2.27
CA ALA A 10 -8.02 13.38 -3.64
C ALA A 10 -6.73 13.19 -4.44
N LEU A 11 -6.87 12.57 -5.60
CA LEU A 11 -5.78 12.33 -6.54
C LEU A 11 -6.10 13.07 -7.83
N VAL A 12 -5.29 14.06 -8.19
CA VAL A 12 -5.32 14.57 -9.56
C VAL A 12 -4.38 13.70 -10.37
N VAL A 13 -4.89 13.10 -11.43
CA VAL A 13 -4.13 12.25 -12.33
C VAL A 13 -4.18 12.83 -13.74
N VAL A 14 -3.02 12.93 -14.36
CA VAL A 14 -2.85 13.18 -15.79
C VAL A 14 -2.22 11.95 -16.42
N VAL A 15 -2.94 11.28 -17.33
CA VAL A 15 -2.45 10.06 -17.96
C VAL A 15 -1.55 10.41 -19.15
N ALA A 16 -0.27 10.09 -19.07
CA ALA A 16 0.66 10.15 -20.20
C ALA A 16 0.93 8.74 -20.73
N ILE A 17 0.09 8.22 -21.62
CA ILE A 17 0.23 6.83 -22.12
C ILE A 17 1.60 6.63 -22.80
N ALA A 18 2.49 5.88 -22.16
CA ALA A 18 3.70 5.33 -22.77
C ALA A 18 3.42 3.92 -23.32
N SER A 19 3.35 3.84 -24.64
CA SER A 19 3.08 2.61 -25.36
C SER A 19 4.34 1.74 -25.48
N GLY A 20 4.31 0.53 -24.92
CA GLY A 20 5.18 -0.57 -25.32
C GLY A 20 4.71 -1.20 -26.62
N ILE A 21 5.66 -1.55 -27.50
CA ILE A 21 5.43 -2.00 -28.88
C ILE A 21 4.75 -3.39 -28.90
N TYR A 22 3.46 -3.51 -28.59
CA TYR A 22 2.61 -4.62 -29.05
C TYR A 22 1.15 -4.16 -29.11
N GLY A 23 0.89 -3.25 -30.05
CA GLY A 23 -0.45 -2.75 -30.39
C GLY A 23 -0.42 -1.51 -31.30
N TYR A 24 0.58 -1.40 -32.18
CA TYR A 24 0.90 -0.18 -32.93
C TYR A 24 -0.06 0.17 -34.08
N GLU A 25 -1.33 -0.25 -34.02
CA GLU A 25 -2.32 0.13 -35.05
C GLU A 25 -3.71 0.54 -34.52
N LYS A 26 -3.95 0.59 -33.18
CA LYS A 26 -5.25 1.03 -32.62
C LYS A 26 -5.18 1.76 -31.28
N LEU A 27 -4.17 2.60 -31.08
CA LEU A 27 -4.24 3.68 -30.09
C LEU A 27 -4.44 5.05 -30.75
N ASP A 28 -4.91 5.08 -31.99
CA ASP A 28 -5.76 6.17 -32.45
C ASP A 28 -7.08 6.06 -31.64
N GLU A 29 -7.28 7.00 -30.71
CA GLU A 29 -8.54 7.22 -29.95
C GLU A 29 -8.91 6.23 -28.81
N GLY A 30 -8.00 5.34 -28.40
CA GLY A 30 -8.28 4.36 -27.34
C GLY A 30 -8.25 4.94 -25.91
N THR A 31 -9.26 4.63 -25.11
CA THR A 31 -9.27 4.85 -23.66
C THR A 31 -8.51 3.74 -22.94
N LEU A 32 -7.94 4.01 -21.77
CA LEU A 32 -7.25 3.04 -20.93
C LEU A 32 -8.19 1.89 -20.50
N LYS A 33 -7.75 0.65 -20.62
CA LYS A 33 -8.51 -0.57 -20.31
C LYS A 33 -7.69 -1.53 -19.47
N GLU A 34 -8.39 -2.53 -18.95
CA GLU A 34 -7.78 -3.66 -18.27
C GLU A 34 -6.85 -4.44 -19.22
N GLY A 35 -5.66 -4.78 -18.74
CA GLY A 35 -4.55 -5.34 -19.50
C GLY A 35 -3.59 -4.31 -20.11
N ASP A 36 -3.90 -3.02 -20.04
CA ASP A 36 -3.04 -1.98 -20.61
C ASP A 36 -1.90 -1.57 -19.66
N PHE A 37 -0.80 -1.12 -20.25
CA PHE A 37 0.25 -0.40 -19.54
C PHE A 37 0.09 1.09 -19.81
N ALA A 38 0.36 1.91 -18.80
CA ALA A 38 0.34 3.36 -18.93
C ALA A 38 1.40 4.01 -18.05
N GLU A 39 1.78 5.22 -18.43
CA GLU A 39 2.47 6.16 -17.57
C GLU A 39 1.45 7.21 -17.12
N ILE A 40 1.45 7.55 -15.85
CA ILE A 40 0.60 8.60 -15.31
C ILE A 40 1.43 9.58 -14.49
N TYR A 41 1.05 10.84 -14.53
CA TYR A 41 1.49 11.85 -13.58
C TYR A 41 0.39 12.06 -12.56
N TYR A 42 0.76 12.25 -11.29
CA TYR A 42 -0.23 12.45 -10.25
C TYR A 42 0.22 13.42 -9.16
N ILE A 43 -0.78 13.98 -8.45
CA ILE A 43 -0.63 14.66 -7.17
C ILE A 43 -1.65 14.05 -6.22
N GLY A 44 -1.17 13.35 -5.18
CA GLY A 44 -1.96 12.83 -4.09
C GLY A 44 -1.96 13.80 -2.93
N TYR A 45 -3.15 14.24 -2.50
CA TYR A 45 -3.30 15.17 -1.40
C TYR A 45 -4.42 14.78 -0.44
N LEU A 46 -4.27 15.23 0.80
CA LEU A 46 -5.24 15.04 1.87
C LEU A 46 -6.26 16.20 1.88
N LYS A 47 -7.38 16.03 2.59
CA LYS A 47 -8.43 17.04 2.74
C LYS A 47 -7.97 18.41 3.26
N ASN A 48 -6.85 18.45 3.97
CA ASN A 48 -6.21 19.70 4.44
C ASN A 48 -5.29 20.33 3.38
N ASN A 49 -5.34 19.84 2.14
CA ASN A 49 -4.54 20.24 0.99
C ASN A 49 -3.04 19.94 1.08
N SER A 50 -2.60 19.14 2.06
CA SER A 50 -1.21 18.69 2.10
C SER A 50 -0.99 17.59 1.07
N VAL A 51 -0.02 17.79 0.18
CA VAL A 51 0.47 16.76 -0.74
C VAL A 51 1.22 15.70 0.06
N PHE A 52 0.86 14.43 -0.12
CA PHE A 52 1.55 13.30 0.51
C PHE A 52 2.43 12.53 -0.47
N SER A 53 2.10 12.55 -1.77
CA SER A 53 2.83 11.84 -2.80
C SER A 53 2.60 12.49 -4.16
N SER A 54 3.61 12.49 -5.04
CA SER A 54 3.49 13.15 -6.34
C SER A 54 4.53 12.67 -7.35
N SER A 55 4.21 12.81 -8.63
CA SER A 55 5.14 12.66 -9.76
C SER A 55 6.13 13.81 -9.93
N PHE A 56 5.92 14.94 -9.26
CA PHE A 56 6.82 16.09 -9.33
C PHE A 56 8.07 15.80 -8.50
N GLN A 57 9.25 16.16 -9.03
CA GLN A 57 10.50 16.01 -8.29
C GLN A 57 10.71 17.12 -7.24
N GLU A 58 9.93 18.19 -7.34
CA GLU A 58 9.95 19.35 -6.46
C GLU A 58 8.75 19.37 -5.51
N ASN A 59 8.82 20.22 -4.47
CA ASN A 59 7.67 20.47 -3.61
C ASN A 59 6.58 21.22 -4.38
N VAL A 60 5.38 20.64 -4.43
CA VAL A 60 4.23 21.18 -5.13
C VAL A 60 3.02 21.35 -4.21
N SER A 61 2.09 22.19 -4.62
CA SER A 61 0.74 22.28 -4.03
C SER A 61 -0.25 21.40 -4.80
N TYR A 62 -1.39 21.10 -4.18
CA TYR A 62 -2.45 20.28 -4.76
C TYR A 62 -3.04 20.80 -6.08
N ASP A 63 -2.87 22.09 -6.37
CA ASP A 63 -3.36 22.81 -7.55
C ASP A 63 -2.23 23.15 -8.55
N THR A 64 -1.04 22.58 -8.36
CA THR A 64 0.08 22.79 -9.29
C THR A 64 -0.27 22.20 -10.66
N PRO A 65 -0.17 22.98 -11.76
CA PRO A 65 -0.48 22.48 -13.08
C PRO A 65 0.57 21.46 -13.55
N PHE A 66 0.11 20.44 -14.28
CA PHE A 66 1.00 19.49 -14.95
C PHE A 66 1.58 20.11 -16.23
N ASP A 67 2.76 20.71 -16.10
CA ASP A 67 3.50 21.35 -17.19
C ASP A 67 4.96 20.85 -17.16
N ASP A 68 5.32 20.02 -18.13
CA ASP A 68 6.65 19.40 -18.26
C ASP A 68 7.73 20.39 -18.76
N HIS A 69 7.35 21.60 -19.18
CA HIS A 69 8.28 22.68 -19.45
C HIS A 69 8.67 23.45 -18.18
N LEU A 70 7.82 23.42 -17.16
CA LEU A 70 8.01 24.13 -15.90
C LEU A 70 8.56 23.24 -14.80
N TYR A 71 8.22 21.94 -14.83
CA TYR A 71 8.51 21.01 -13.75
C TYR A 71 9.17 19.75 -14.27
N ASN A 72 10.06 19.16 -13.45
CA ASN A 72 10.60 17.86 -13.75
C ASN A 72 9.66 16.78 -13.22
N LEU A 73 9.02 16.03 -14.13
CA LEU A 73 8.04 15.02 -13.78
C LEU A 73 8.62 13.61 -13.96
N THR A 74 8.41 12.75 -12.97
CA THR A 74 8.68 11.32 -13.05
C THR A 74 7.36 10.58 -13.19
N PRO A 75 7.09 9.93 -14.34
CA PRO A 75 5.83 9.22 -14.51
C PRO A 75 5.79 7.96 -13.63
N LEU A 76 4.61 7.69 -13.08
CA LEU A 76 4.28 6.41 -12.48
C LEU A 76 3.90 5.43 -13.59
N LYS A 77 4.75 4.43 -13.80
CA LYS A 77 4.48 3.30 -14.69
C LYS A 77 3.51 2.33 -14.02
N LEU A 78 2.40 2.01 -14.67
CA LEU A 78 1.40 1.10 -14.14
C LEU A 78 0.94 0.06 -15.17
N PHE A 79 0.37 -1.01 -14.64
CA PHE A 79 -0.37 -2.03 -15.37
C PHE A 79 -1.80 -2.06 -14.86
N MET A 80 -2.77 -2.04 -15.78
CA MET A 80 -4.19 -2.08 -15.47
C MET A 80 -4.67 -3.52 -15.26
N GLY A 81 -4.30 -4.14 -14.15
CA GLY A 81 -4.78 -5.47 -13.79
C GLY A 81 -4.37 -5.86 -12.37
N ASP A 82 -5.04 -6.86 -11.81
CA ASP A 82 -4.82 -7.40 -10.46
C ASP A 82 -3.83 -8.58 -10.43
N THR A 83 -3.26 -8.92 -11.59
CA THR A 83 -2.30 -10.03 -11.75
C THR A 83 -0.94 -9.53 -12.22
N ILE A 84 0.09 -10.36 -12.04
CA ILE A 84 1.43 -10.07 -12.55
C ILE A 84 1.42 -10.28 -14.07
N PRO A 85 1.72 -9.26 -14.89
CA PRO A 85 1.74 -9.43 -16.33
C PRO A 85 2.89 -10.34 -16.75
N THR A 86 2.62 -11.21 -17.72
CA THR A 86 3.61 -12.17 -18.26
C THR A 86 4.52 -11.55 -19.31
N LYS A 87 4.15 -10.37 -19.84
CA LYS A 87 4.89 -9.62 -20.85
C LYS A 87 4.84 -8.13 -20.53
N TYR A 88 5.97 -7.45 -20.68
CA TYR A 88 6.13 -6.03 -20.40
C TYR A 88 6.42 -5.25 -21.69
N PRO A 89 6.15 -3.93 -21.69
CA PRO A 89 6.71 -2.99 -22.66
C PRO A 89 8.23 -3.12 -22.79
N ASP A 90 8.78 -2.75 -23.95
CA ASP A 90 10.22 -2.75 -24.16
C ASP A 90 10.91 -1.83 -23.14
N GLY A 91 11.94 -2.36 -22.49
CA GLY A 91 12.67 -1.66 -21.43
C GLY A 91 11.95 -1.56 -20.09
N TRP A 92 10.76 -2.17 -19.94
CA TRP A 92 10.08 -2.29 -18.65
C TRP A 92 10.27 -3.69 -18.08
N THR A 93 10.33 -3.73 -16.76
CA THR A 93 10.37 -4.94 -15.95
C THR A 93 9.32 -4.83 -14.84
N TYR A 94 9.09 -5.92 -14.12
CA TYR A 94 8.23 -5.89 -12.94
C TYR A 94 8.65 -4.84 -11.91
N GLY A 95 9.95 -4.59 -11.76
CA GLY A 95 10.49 -3.60 -10.83
C GLY A 95 10.25 -2.15 -11.26
N ASP A 96 9.88 -1.92 -12.53
CA ASP A 96 9.53 -0.59 -13.03
C ASP A 96 8.10 -0.17 -12.68
N LEU A 97 7.22 -1.13 -12.32
CA LEU A 97 5.85 -0.82 -11.94
C LEU A 97 5.83 -0.09 -10.60
N GLY A 98 5.31 1.13 -10.60
CA GLY A 98 5.35 2.02 -9.46
C GLY A 98 4.25 1.78 -8.44
N PHE A 99 4.42 2.40 -7.28
CA PHE A 99 3.48 2.40 -6.17
C PHE A 99 3.14 3.84 -5.78
N ILE A 100 1.92 4.05 -5.29
CA ILE A 100 1.51 5.27 -4.59
C ILE A 100 1.48 4.90 -3.10
N GLU A 101 2.42 5.41 -2.32
CA GLU A 101 2.58 5.08 -0.88
C GLU A 101 2.53 3.56 -0.60
N GLY A 102 3.27 2.78 -1.39
CA GLY A 102 3.38 1.33 -1.22
C GLY A 102 2.22 0.51 -1.77
N MET A 103 1.20 1.14 -2.35
CA MET A 103 0.06 0.47 -2.97
C MET A 103 0.04 0.64 -4.48
N ARG A 104 -0.43 -0.39 -5.20
CA ARG A 104 -0.63 -0.40 -6.65
C ARG A 104 -1.97 0.23 -7.00
N PRO A 105 -2.13 0.80 -8.21
CA PRO A 105 -3.39 1.41 -8.62
C PRO A 105 -4.64 0.53 -8.50
N TYR A 106 -4.56 -0.78 -8.76
CA TYR A 106 -5.71 -1.69 -8.62
C TYR A 106 -6.12 -1.90 -7.15
N GLU A 107 -5.23 -1.63 -6.19
CA GLU A 107 -5.51 -1.70 -4.75
C GLU A 107 -6.28 -0.46 -4.26
N PHE A 108 -6.50 0.53 -5.13
CA PHE A 108 -7.37 1.68 -4.93
C PHE A 108 -8.58 1.57 -5.87
N PRO A 109 -9.66 0.84 -5.54
CA PRO A 109 -10.76 0.60 -6.48
C PRO A 109 -11.34 1.88 -7.11
N PRO A 110 -11.55 3.00 -6.37
CA PRO A 110 -12.04 4.24 -6.99
C PRO A 110 -11.06 4.85 -7.98
N LEU A 111 -9.75 4.72 -7.74
CA LEU A 111 -8.70 5.17 -8.68
C LEU A 111 -8.65 4.28 -9.91
N TYR A 112 -8.64 2.96 -9.71
CA TYR A 112 -8.59 1.99 -10.80
C TYR A 112 -9.76 2.17 -11.77
N GLU A 113 -10.99 2.32 -11.24
CA GLU A 113 -12.17 2.60 -12.05
C GLU A 113 -12.15 3.99 -12.67
N ALA A 114 -11.56 4.98 -12.00
CA ALA A 114 -11.43 6.31 -12.57
C ALA A 114 -10.45 6.37 -13.74
N LEU A 115 -9.36 5.60 -13.68
CA LEU A 115 -8.35 5.41 -14.72
C LEU A 115 -8.92 4.66 -15.92
N LYS A 116 -9.74 3.64 -15.67
CA LYS A 116 -10.44 2.90 -16.73
C LYS A 116 -11.33 3.86 -17.53
N GLY A 117 -11.09 3.93 -18.84
CA GLY A 117 -11.81 4.87 -19.71
C GLY A 117 -11.13 6.22 -19.90
N MET A 118 -10.05 6.55 -19.18
CA MET A 118 -9.33 7.81 -19.39
C MET A 118 -8.60 7.82 -20.74
N LYS A 119 -8.61 8.97 -21.39
CA LYS A 119 -7.85 9.21 -22.62
C LYS A 119 -6.45 9.71 -22.31
N LYS A 120 -5.54 9.59 -23.29
CA LYS A 120 -4.21 10.20 -23.21
C LYS A 120 -4.33 11.71 -23.02
N GLY A 121 -3.61 12.26 -22.05
CA GLY A 121 -3.60 13.68 -21.71
C GLY A 121 -4.85 14.14 -20.95
N GLU A 122 -5.79 13.25 -20.65
CA GLU A 122 -6.93 13.60 -19.81
C GLU A 122 -6.48 13.82 -18.37
N GLU A 123 -6.90 14.94 -17.79
CA GLU A 123 -6.76 15.24 -16.38
C GLU A 123 -8.07 14.94 -15.66
N LYS A 124 -7.97 14.26 -14.51
CA LYS A 124 -9.13 13.94 -13.70
C LYS A 124 -8.78 13.99 -12.21
N THR A 125 -9.62 14.65 -11.44
CA THR A 125 -9.61 14.56 -9.98
C THR A 125 -10.47 13.39 -9.53
N VAL A 126 -9.89 12.49 -8.75
CA VAL A 126 -10.56 11.32 -8.17
C VAL A 126 -10.60 11.49 -6.67
N ASN A 127 -11.80 11.46 -6.09
CA ASN A 127 -11.98 11.46 -4.64
C ASN A 127 -12.08 10.01 -4.17
N VAL A 128 -11.18 9.63 -3.27
CA VAL A 128 -11.05 8.29 -2.70
C VAL A 128 -11.27 8.40 -1.19
N ASP A 129 -12.27 7.68 -0.67
CA ASP A 129 -12.44 7.60 0.78
C ASP A 129 -11.27 6.83 1.39
N ALA A 130 -10.87 7.18 2.62
CA ALA A 130 -9.74 6.53 3.29
C ALA A 130 -9.90 4.99 3.35
N LYS A 131 -11.12 4.51 3.65
CA LYS A 131 -11.46 3.08 3.69
C LYS A 131 -11.22 2.34 2.37
N ASP A 132 -11.29 3.05 1.24
CA ASP A 132 -11.13 2.51 -0.12
C ASP A 132 -9.72 2.79 -0.67
N ALA A 133 -8.84 3.32 0.17
CA ALA A 133 -7.42 3.58 -0.08
C ALA A 133 -6.56 2.91 1.00
N PHE A 134 -5.94 3.70 1.87
CA PHE A 134 -5.02 3.24 2.92
C PHE A 134 -5.74 2.64 4.16
N GLY A 135 -7.05 2.41 4.08
CA GLY A 135 -7.87 1.89 5.15
C GLY A 135 -8.36 2.95 6.14
N MET A 136 -8.90 2.48 7.26
CA MET A 136 -9.38 3.38 8.32
C MET A 136 -8.20 3.91 9.14
N PRO A 137 -8.29 5.15 9.66
CA PRO A 137 -7.29 5.66 10.57
C PRO A 137 -7.13 4.70 11.75
N VAL A 138 -5.88 4.38 12.03
CA VAL A 138 -5.51 3.59 13.18
C VAL A 138 -5.67 4.44 14.43
N GLU A 139 -6.42 3.96 15.42
CA GLU A 139 -6.64 4.65 16.69
C GLU A 139 -6.05 3.82 17.85
N ASN A 140 -5.65 4.48 18.96
CA ASN A 140 -5.26 3.76 20.17
C ASN A 140 -6.43 2.88 20.64
N GLY A 141 -6.14 1.63 20.97
CA GLY A 141 -7.12 0.59 21.29
C GLY A 141 -7.60 -0.23 20.09
N THR A 142 -7.12 0.06 18.87
CA THR A 142 -7.45 -0.76 17.68
C THR A 142 -6.88 -2.16 17.87
N VAL A 143 -7.75 -3.17 17.80
CA VAL A 143 -7.39 -4.59 17.86
C VAL A 143 -7.32 -5.15 16.44
N PHE A 144 -6.23 -5.82 16.10
CA PHE A 144 -6.02 -6.42 14.79
C PHE A 144 -5.37 -7.80 14.91
N ASN A 145 -5.50 -8.61 13.86
CA ASN A 145 -4.91 -9.94 13.78
C ASN A 145 -3.83 -9.99 12.69
N THR A 146 -2.71 -10.65 12.99
CA THR A 146 -1.54 -10.68 12.12
C THR A 146 -1.64 -11.62 10.94
N SER A 147 -2.64 -12.52 10.88
CA SER A 147 -2.74 -13.56 9.84
C SER A 147 -2.70 -13.04 8.40
N MET A 148 -3.08 -11.78 8.15
CA MET A 148 -3.03 -11.17 6.82
C MET A 148 -1.69 -10.51 6.47
N ILE A 149 -0.88 -10.16 7.47
CA ILE A 149 0.29 -9.27 7.30
C ILE A 149 1.59 -10.00 7.63
N PHE A 150 1.53 -10.92 8.59
CA PHE A 150 2.66 -11.68 9.06
C PHE A 150 2.35 -13.18 8.94
N GLY A 151 3.37 -14.01 8.71
CA GLY A 151 3.24 -15.46 8.57
C GLY A 151 2.85 -16.21 9.86
N PHE A 152 2.17 -15.54 10.80
CA PHE A 152 1.68 -16.10 12.05
C PHE A 152 0.35 -15.46 12.46
N ASN A 153 -0.45 -16.20 13.23
CA ASN A 153 -1.79 -15.80 13.66
C ASN A 153 -1.80 -15.37 15.14
N ALA A 154 -1.71 -14.07 15.40
CA ALA A 154 -1.80 -13.50 16.72
C ALA A 154 -2.56 -12.16 16.72
N THR A 155 -3.22 -11.88 17.84
CA THR A 155 -4.05 -10.69 18.01
C THR A 155 -3.28 -9.65 18.80
N PHE A 156 -3.22 -8.41 18.31
CA PHE A 156 -2.54 -7.30 18.96
C PHE A 156 -3.48 -6.11 19.12
N GLU A 157 -3.20 -5.28 20.12
CA GLU A 157 -3.84 -4.00 20.35
C GLU A 157 -2.82 -2.88 20.22
N ILE A 158 -3.21 -1.78 19.57
CA ILE A 158 -2.38 -0.61 19.44
C ILE A 158 -2.48 0.23 20.71
N THR A 159 -1.36 0.41 21.41
CA THR A 159 -1.34 1.12 22.69
C THR A 159 -0.95 2.59 22.53
N SER A 160 -0.14 2.91 21.52
CA SER A 160 0.33 4.26 21.23
C SER A 160 0.74 4.41 19.77
N ILE A 161 0.51 5.60 19.20
CA ILE A 161 0.91 5.97 17.84
C ILE A 161 1.86 7.16 17.94
N GLY A 162 3.12 6.95 17.56
CA GLY A 162 4.19 7.94 17.64
C GLY A 162 4.78 8.23 16.26
N GLY A 163 4.24 9.22 15.54
CA GLY A 163 4.78 9.63 14.24
C GLY A 163 4.82 8.46 13.24
N VAL A 164 6.00 7.87 13.04
CA VAL A 164 6.25 6.73 12.13
C VAL A 164 6.30 5.37 12.84
N THR A 165 6.13 5.31 14.17
CA THR A 165 6.14 4.07 14.94
C THR A 165 4.80 3.84 15.62
N VAL A 166 4.43 2.57 15.80
CA VAL A 166 3.22 2.15 16.53
C VAL A 166 3.64 1.18 17.61
N ASP A 167 3.26 1.46 18.85
CA ASP A 167 3.43 0.54 19.96
C ASP A 167 2.23 -0.41 19.99
N ILE A 168 2.53 -1.70 20.07
CA ILE A 168 1.53 -2.77 20.09
C ILE A 168 1.67 -3.64 21.33
N ARG A 169 0.55 -4.15 21.82
CA ARG A 169 0.46 -5.11 22.90
C ARG A 169 -0.12 -6.41 22.37
N TRP A 170 0.57 -7.52 22.59
CA TRP A 170 0.02 -8.84 22.28
C TRP A 170 -1.15 -9.17 23.22
N LEU A 171 -2.26 -9.65 22.65
CA LEU A 171 -3.42 -10.21 23.34
C LEU A 171 -3.43 -11.74 23.16
N PRO A 172 -2.64 -12.49 23.95
CA PRO A 172 -2.60 -13.95 23.87
C PRO A 172 -3.87 -14.60 24.42
N GLU A 173 -4.20 -15.78 23.92
CA GLU A 173 -5.24 -16.65 24.48
C GLU A 173 -4.62 -17.98 24.94
N GLU A 174 -5.00 -18.49 26.11
CA GLU A 174 -4.52 -19.81 26.56
C GLU A 174 -4.94 -20.90 25.58
N GLY A 175 -3.99 -21.72 25.16
CA GLY A 175 -4.20 -22.74 24.14
C GLY A 175 -4.08 -22.26 22.70
N GLN A 176 -3.88 -20.96 22.45
CA GLN A 176 -3.61 -20.43 21.12
C GLN A 176 -2.35 -21.09 20.53
N ILE A 177 -2.46 -21.53 19.28
CA ILE A 177 -1.36 -22.12 18.51
C ILE A 177 -0.89 -21.11 17.47
N ILE A 178 0.42 -20.83 17.45
CA ILE A 178 1.07 -19.89 16.54
C ILE A 178 2.35 -20.49 15.94
N THR A 179 2.73 -19.99 14.77
CA THR A 179 4.11 -20.07 14.27
C THR A 179 4.91 -18.95 14.93
N MET A 180 6.04 -19.24 15.59
CA MET A 180 6.86 -18.17 16.15
C MET A 180 7.46 -17.31 15.03
N PRO A 181 7.50 -15.98 15.15
CA PRO A 181 8.25 -15.16 14.20
C PRO A 181 9.75 -15.33 14.40
N GLN A 182 10.55 -15.07 13.36
CA GLN A 182 12.02 -15.10 13.45
C GLN A 182 12.57 -14.07 14.45
N TYR A 183 11.86 -12.95 14.59
CA TYR A 183 12.19 -11.87 15.50
C TYR A 183 11.00 -11.57 16.40
N TRP A 184 11.28 -11.36 17.68
CA TRP A 184 10.34 -10.80 18.63
C TRP A 184 10.84 -9.41 19.00
N TYR A 185 10.17 -8.37 18.48
CA TYR A 185 10.74 -7.02 18.38
C TYR A 185 12.05 -7.04 17.57
N ASP A 186 13.12 -6.43 18.09
CA ASP A 186 14.45 -6.43 17.49
C ASP A 186 15.33 -7.61 17.96
N THR A 187 14.75 -8.54 18.75
CA THR A 187 15.49 -9.67 19.30
C THR A 187 15.24 -10.91 18.47
N PRO A 188 16.29 -11.53 17.89
CA PRO A 188 16.12 -12.81 17.21
C PRO A 188 15.70 -13.88 18.23
N VAL A 189 14.69 -14.67 17.87
CA VAL A 189 14.33 -15.86 18.65
C VAL A 189 15.50 -16.84 18.53
N GLN A 190 16.10 -17.17 19.68
CA GLN A 190 17.39 -17.88 19.76
C GLN A 190 17.34 -19.23 19.06
N ASP A 191 16.32 -20.02 19.38
CA ASP A 191 16.04 -21.28 18.73
C ASP A 191 15.18 -21.04 17.49
N PRO A 192 15.37 -21.81 16.40
CA PRO A 192 14.74 -21.53 15.12
C PRO A 192 13.26 -21.98 15.08
N HIS A 193 12.51 -21.71 16.16
CA HIS A 193 11.10 -22.02 16.36
C HIS A 193 10.18 -21.55 15.22
N TRP A 194 10.64 -20.53 14.50
CA TRP A 194 9.99 -19.97 13.32
C TRP A 194 10.04 -20.85 12.07
N LEU A 195 10.83 -21.93 12.07
CA LEU A 195 10.86 -22.92 10.98
C LEU A 195 9.63 -23.85 10.99
N TRP A 196 8.95 -24.01 12.14
CA TRP A 196 7.88 -24.98 12.30
C TRP A 196 6.53 -24.28 12.41
N GLU A 197 5.68 -24.51 11.41
CA GLU A 197 4.34 -23.94 11.38
C GLU A 197 3.48 -24.48 12.53
N ASN A 198 2.74 -23.57 13.20
CA ASN A 198 1.77 -23.91 14.23
C ASN A 198 2.34 -24.78 15.36
N ALA A 199 3.61 -24.57 15.68
CA ALA A 199 4.33 -25.45 16.59
C ALA A 199 4.50 -24.84 17.98
N THR A 200 4.02 -23.61 18.21
CA THR A 200 4.09 -22.93 19.52
C THR A 200 2.71 -22.72 20.11
N LYS A 201 2.52 -23.12 21.36
CA LYS A 201 1.27 -23.00 22.11
C LYS A 201 1.44 -22.02 23.27
N VAL A 202 0.47 -21.13 23.44
CA VAL A 202 0.36 -20.31 24.66
C VAL A 202 -0.12 -21.20 25.81
N VAL A 203 0.70 -21.33 26.86
CA VAL A 203 0.40 -22.16 28.03
C VAL A 203 -0.28 -21.34 29.13
N SER A 204 0.22 -20.12 29.36
CA SER A 204 -0.30 -19.19 30.35
C SER A 204 0.21 -17.78 30.06
N PHE A 205 -0.46 -16.77 30.57
CA PHE A 205 0.00 -15.39 30.47
C PHE A 205 -0.45 -14.53 31.64
N ASN A 206 0.21 -13.39 31.80
CA ASN A 206 -0.22 -12.29 32.65
C ASN A 206 0.07 -10.96 31.92
N ASN A 207 -0.10 -9.83 32.61
CA ASN A 207 0.08 -8.50 32.02
C ASN A 207 1.47 -8.20 31.45
N THR A 208 2.49 -8.99 31.81
CA THR A 208 3.91 -8.71 31.48
C THR A 208 4.65 -9.90 30.90
N HIS A 209 4.14 -11.13 31.09
CA HIS A 209 4.81 -12.36 30.68
C HIS A 209 3.82 -13.28 29.99
N VAL A 210 4.31 -13.96 28.96
CA VAL A 210 3.62 -15.05 28.28
C VAL A 210 4.52 -16.27 28.33
N THR A 211 3.95 -17.40 28.74
CA THR A 211 4.63 -18.70 28.74
C THR A 211 4.25 -19.47 27.50
N LEU A 212 5.25 -19.87 26.73
CA LEU A 212 5.10 -20.58 25.46
C LEU A 212 5.67 -21.99 25.59
N GLU A 213 5.02 -22.93 24.92
CA GLU A 213 5.49 -24.29 24.71
C GLU A 213 5.66 -24.51 23.21
N THR A 214 6.88 -24.81 22.75
CA THR A 214 7.17 -25.03 21.34
C THR A 214 7.57 -26.48 21.07
N THR A 215 7.12 -27.02 19.94
CA THR A 215 7.60 -28.25 19.34
C THR A 215 8.24 -27.96 17.97
N PRO A 216 9.14 -28.80 17.44
CA PRO A 216 9.80 -29.90 18.12
C PRO A 216 10.83 -29.34 19.13
N ASN A 217 10.63 -29.67 20.40
CA ASN A 217 11.67 -29.56 21.43
C ASN A 217 12.54 -30.81 21.38
#